data_AF-A0A2I0CX27-F1
#
_entry.id   AF-A0A2I0CX27-F1
#
_cell.length_a   1.000
_cell.length_b   1.000
_cell.length_c   1.000
_cell.angle_alpha   90.00
_cell.angle_beta   90.00
_cell.angle_gamma   90.00
#
_symmetry.space_group_name_H-M   'P 1'
#
loop_
_entity.id
_entity.type
_entity.pdbx_description
1 polymer ?
#
loop_
_entity_poly.entity_id
_entity_poly.type
_entity_poly.pdbx_seq_one_letter_code
_entity_poly.pdbx_strand_id
1 'polypeptide(L)'
;DLKVGLQTNGLFPGTLESLIQENLLDRVAIDYKTRWEGFSGLQGGYSSMPAENYESCLKKSINFCKQAARDNVLFYFEVVITAFYENADYIKKISAEIGTTPLVLQQGEHKIIRMQKTAPEMTNGEYICKRRTLQENHPPLTLAELKAIADELGRTVRIRTREIGEISYESDWRRRNAGKRKR
;
A
#
# COMPACT_ATOMS: atom_id res chain seq x y z
N ASP A 1 15.69 -0.33 -19.65
CA ASP A 1 14.27 0.05 -19.68
C ASP A 1 13.39 -1.04 -19.11
N LEU A 2 12.48 -0.64 -18.24
CA LEU A 2 11.30 -1.42 -17.87
C LEU A 2 10.37 -1.45 -19.09
N LYS A 3 10.03 -2.63 -19.60
CA LYS A 3 9.13 -2.77 -20.75
C LYS A 3 7.69 -2.97 -20.28
N VAL A 4 7.48 -3.72 -19.19
CA VAL A 4 6.15 -4.01 -18.64
C VAL A 4 6.15 -4.00 -17.11
N GLY A 5 5.21 -3.26 -16.52
CA GLY A 5 4.98 -3.22 -15.07
C GLY A 5 3.53 -3.53 -14.71
N LEU A 6 3.33 -4.32 -13.66
CA LEU A 6 2.03 -4.68 -13.13
C LEU A 6 1.82 -4.10 -11.73
N GLN A 7 0.72 -3.38 -11.52
CA GLN A 7 0.21 -3.04 -10.20
C GLN A 7 -1.02 -3.90 -9.90
N THR A 8 -1.01 -4.61 -8.78
CA THR A 8 -2.06 -5.57 -8.40
C THR A 8 -2.28 -5.60 -6.90
N ASN A 9 -3.42 -6.12 -6.43
CA ASN A 9 -3.69 -6.34 -5.00
C ASN A 9 -3.19 -7.71 -4.49
N GLY A 10 -2.55 -8.51 -5.35
CA GLY A 10 -1.96 -9.80 -5.00
C GLY A 10 -2.97 -10.96 -4.86
N LEU A 11 -4.22 -10.79 -5.30
CA LEU A 11 -5.27 -11.78 -5.10
C LEU A 11 -5.12 -13.06 -5.94
N PHE A 12 -4.44 -12.99 -7.08
CA PHE A 12 -4.33 -14.09 -8.05
C PHE A 12 -2.87 -14.58 -8.20
N PRO A 13 -2.35 -15.36 -7.24
CA PRO A 13 -0.95 -15.77 -7.24
C PRO A 13 -0.56 -16.62 -8.45
N GLY A 14 -1.44 -17.51 -8.94
CA GLY A 14 -1.13 -18.36 -10.10
C GLY A 14 -0.96 -17.58 -11.41
N THR A 15 -1.78 -16.53 -11.61
CA THR A 15 -1.61 -15.61 -12.75
C THR A 15 -0.30 -14.85 -12.64
N LEU A 16 0.02 -14.35 -11.44
CA LEU A 16 1.27 -13.62 -11.21
C LEU A 16 2.50 -14.50 -11.44
N GLU A 17 2.47 -15.74 -10.97
CA GLU A 17 3.51 -16.74 -11.20
C GLU A 17 3.71 -17.00 -12.70
N SER A 18 2.63 -17.25 -13.45
CA SER A 18 2.70 -17.53 -14.89
C SER A 18 3.32 -16.36 -15.67
N LEU A 19 2.86 -15.13 -15.39
CA LEU A 19 3.39 -13.92 -16.04
C LEU A 19 4.88 -13.70 -15.76
N ILE A 20 5.35 -14.01 -14.56
CA ILE A 20 6.77 -13.91 -14.18
C ILE A 20 7.59 -15.00 -14.87
N GLN A 21 7.13 -16.25 -14.83
CA GLN A 21 7.84 -17.39 -15.43
C GLN A 21 7.96 -17.27 -16.96
N GLU A 22 6.96 -16.69 -17.61
CA GLU A 22 6.96 -16.38 -19.05
C GLU A 22 7.77 -15.12 -19.41
N ASN A 23 8.43 -14.47 -18.43
CA ASN A 23 9.20 -13.23 -18.61
C ASN A 23 8.39 -12.08 -19.22
N LEU A 24 7.10 -11.97 -18.86
CA LEU A 24 6.20 -10.93 -19.37
C LEU A 24 6.18 -9.67 -18.50
N LEU A 25 6.83 -9.71 -17.33
CA LEU A 25 6.85 -8.61 -16.37
C LEU A 25 8.28 -8.28 -15.94
N ASP A 26 8.65 -7.01 -16.07
CA ASP A 26 9.90 -6.49 -15.50
C ASP A 26 9.68 -5.91 -14.09
N ARG A 27 8.43 -5.52 -13.78
CA ARG A 27 8.07 -4.92 -12.49
C ARG A 27 6.75 -5.44 -11.96
N VAL A 28 6.72 -5.68 -10.65
CA VAL A 28 5.49 -5.91 -9.89
C VAL A 28 5.44 -4.97 -8.69
N ALA A 29 4.32 -4.26 -8.56
CA ALA A 29 3.94 -3.52 -7.36
C ALA A 29 2.67 -4.15 -6.77
N ILE A 30 2.79 -4.73 -5.57
CA ILE A 30 1.63 -5.27 -4.86
C ILE A 30 1.08 -4.20 -3.92
N ASP A 31 -0.10 -3.67 -4.22
CA ASP A 31 -0.87 -2.81 -3.32
C ASP A 31 -1.47 -3.68 -2.21
N TYR A 32 -0.83 -3.65 -1.04
CA TYR A 32 -1.28 -4.36 0.14
C TYR A 32 -2.49 -3.64 0.71
N LYS A 33 -3.67 -4.10 0.29
CA LYS A 33 -4.93 -3.59 0.82
C LYS A 33 -5.09 -4.03 2.26
N THR A 34 -4.98 -3.07 3.16
CA THR A 34 -5.30 -3.29 4.57
C THR A 34 -6.81 -3.42 4.73
N ARG A 35 -7.27 -4.22 5.69
CA ARG A 35 -8.69 -4.25 6.08
C ARG A 35 -9.14 -2.96 6.77
N TRP A 36 -8.25 -1.97 6.93
CA TRP A 36 -8.57 -0.66 7.48
C TRP A 36 -9.30 0.24 6.48
N GLU A 37 -9.16 0.00 5.17
CA GLU A 37 -10.05 0.69 4.25
C GLU A 37 -11.50 0.29 4.63
N GLY A 38 -12.44 1.23 4.69
CA GLY A 38 -13.88 0.99 4.87
C GLY A 38 -14.52 0.01 3.85
N PHE A 39 -13.70 -0.73 3.11
CA PHE A 39 -13.97 -1.97 2.38
C PHE A 39 -14.24 -3.18 3.28
N SER A 40 -13.75 -3.22 4.52
CA SER A 40 -14.03 -4.34 5.44
C SER A 40 -15.40 -4.24 6.14
N GLY A 41 -16.10 -3.12 6.00
CA GLY A 41 -17.42 -2.91 6.60
C GLY A 41 -18.60 -3.11 5.65
N LEU A 42 -18.52 -2.69 4.38
CA LEU A 42 -19.64 -2.80 3.44
C LEU A 42 -19.15 -2.94 1.99
N GLN A 43 -19.35 -4.13 1.41
CA GLN A 43 -19.61 -4.34 -0.03
C GLN A 43 -18.65 -3.66 -1.04
N GLY A 44 -17.34 -3.70 -0.78
CA GLY A 44 -16.34 -3.38 -1.79
C GLY A 44 -15.94 -4.61 -2.61
N GLY A 45 -16.75 -5.00 -3.60
CA GLY A 45 -16.38 -5.85 -4.74
C GLY A 45 -16.02 -7.33 -4.52
N TYR A 46 -15.54 -7.74 -3.35
CA TYR A 46 -15.15 -9.12 -3.02
C TYR A 46 -16.03 -9.74 -1.94
N SER A 47 -17.31 -9.35 -1.91
CA SER A 47 -18.31 -9.75 -0.91
C SER A 47 -18.58 -11.27 -0.83
N SER A 48 -17.97 -12.08 -1.69
CA SER A 48 -18.08 -13.55 -1.68
C SER A 48 -16.83 -14.29 -1.22
N MET A 49 -15.68 -13.63 -1.03
CA MET A 49 -14.44 -14.34 -0.69
C MET A 49 -14.10 -14.19 0.81
N PRO A 50 -13.96 -15.31 1.55
CA PRO A 50 -13.49 -15.27 2.93
C PRO A 50 -12.15 -14.56 3.03
N ALA A 51 -12.00 -13.75 4.07
CA ALA A 51 -10.83 -12.90 4.21
C ALA A 51 -9.52 -13.70 4.43
N GLU A 52 -9.63 -14.92 4.99
CA GLU A 52 -8.54 -15.89 5.08
C GLU A 52 -8.00 -16.30 3.70
N ASN A 53 -8.85 -16.32 2.67
CA ASN A 53 -8.44 -16.62 1.31
C ASN A 53 -7.64 -15.45 0.68
N TYR A 54 -7.99 -14.19 0.99
CA TYR A 54 -7.26 -13.04 0.47
C TYR A 54 -5.84 -12.97 1.05
N GLU A 55 -5.71 -13.06 2.37
CA GLU A 55 -4.38 -13.01 3.01
C GLU A 55 -3.49 -14.17 2.58
N SER A 56 -4.06 -15.37 2.43
CA SER A 56 -3.34 -16.53 1.90
C SER A 56 -2.85 -16.28 0.46
N CYS A 57 -3.71 -15.77 -0.43
CA CYS A 57 -3.32 -15.41 -1.79
C CYS A 57 -2.26 -14.32 -1.83
N LEU A 58 -2.42 -13.26 -1.03
CA LEU A 58 -1.48 -12.15 -0.96
C LEU A 58 -0.09 -12.61 -0.49
N LYS A 59 -0.03 -13.42 0.57
CA LYS A 59 1.23 -14.00 1.08
C LYS A 59 1.92 -14.87 0.02
N LYS A 60 1.16 -15.68 -0.71
CA LYS A 60 1.69 -16.47 -1.84
C LYS A 60 2.27 -15.55 -2.92
N SER A 61 1.52 -14.55 -3.37
CA SER A 61 1.95 -13.57 -4.38
C SER A 61 3.23 -12.84 -3.96
N ILE A 62 3.31 -12.35 -2.72
CA ILE A 62 4.51 -11.69 -2.18
C ILE A 62 5.69 -12.66 -2.18
N ASN A 63 5.51 -13.90 -1.71
CA ASN A 63 6.60 -14.88 -1.66
C ASN A 63 7.13 -15.23 -3.06
N PHE A 64 6.25 -15.40 -4.05
CA PHE A 64 6.66 -15.63 -5.44
C PHE A 64 7.47 -14.46 -5.99
N CYS A 65 7.00 -13.22 -5.82
CA CYS A 65 7.76 -12.06 -6.30
C CYS A 65 9.09 -11.88 -5.56
N LYS A 66 9.15 -12.17 -4.25
CA LYS A 66 10.41 -12.16 -3.49
C LYS A 66 11.40 -13.17 -4.05
N GLN A 67 10.93 -14.38 -4.36
CA GLN A 67 11.79 -15.43 -4.91
C GLN A 67 12.27 -15.05 -6.31
N ALA A 68 11.36 -14.66 -7.21
CA ALA A 68 11.70 -14.23 -8.57
C ALA A 68 12.67 -13.04 -8.60
N ALA A 69 12.53 -12.08 -7.68
CA ALA A 69 13.45 -10.96 -7.57
C ALA A 69 14.84 -11.40 -7.07
N ARG A 70 14.94 -12.36 -6.16
CA ARG A 70 16.23 -12.94 -5.72
C ARG A 70 16.91 -13.73 -6.84
N ASP A 71 16.12 -14.42 -7.65
CA ASP A 71 16.58 -15.23 -8.77
C ASP A 71 16.87 -14.40 -10.03
N ASN A 72 16.73 -13.07 -9.95
CA ASN A 72 16.90 -12.11 -11.05
C ASN A 72 15.96 -12.34 -12.24
N VAL A 73 14.83 -13.01 -12.04
CA VAL A 73 13.76 -13.16 -13.04
C VAL A 73 12.87 -11.93 -13.07
N LEU A 74 12.59 -11.35 -11.90
CA LEU A 74 11.79 -10.12 -11.76
C LEU A 74 12.70 -8.95 -11.36
N PHE A 75 12.87 -7.98 -12.26
CA PHE A 75 13.85 -6.91 -12.05
C PHE A 75 13.46 -5.92 -10.95
N TYR A 76 12.17 -5.60 -10.82
CA TYR A 76 11.66 -4.74 -9.75
C TYR A 76 10.47 -5.35 -9.03
N PHE A 77 10.58 -5.48 -7.71
CA PHE A 77 9.48 -5.86 -6.85
C PHE A 77 9.32 -4.89 -5.68
N GLU A 78 8.08 -4.47 -5.43
CA GLU A 78 7.74 -3.64 -4.29
C GLU A 78 6.36 -4.00 -3.70
N VAL A 79 6.22 -3.77 -2.40
CA VAL A 79 4.93 -3.73 -1.72
C VAL A 79 4.58 -2.27 -1.49
N VAL A 80 3.37 -1.88 -1.86
CA VAL A 80 2.82 -0.54 -1.69
C VAL A 80 1.75 -0.60 -0.61
N ILE A 81 1.78 0.32 0.34
CA ILE A 81 0.70 0.51 1.30
C ILE A 81 0.19 1.94 1.16
N THR A 82 -1.11 2.09 0.92
CA THR A 82 -1.76 3.40 0.96
C THR A 82 -1.91 3.84 2.41
N ALA A 83 -1.23 4.92 2.78
CA ALA A 83 -1.15 5.43 4.13
C ALA A 83 -2.26 6.46 4.39
N PHE A 84 -2.93 6.28 5.51
CA PHE A 84 -3.91 7.19 6.10
C PHE A 84 -3.58 7.38 7.58
N TYR A 85 -4.13 8.41 8.23
CA TYR A 85 -3.87 8.67 9.64
C TYR A 85 -4.17 7.46 10.53
N GLU A 86 -5.20 6.72 10.16
CA GLU A 86 -5.82 5.75 11.02
C GLU A 86 -5.25 4.33 10.80
N ASN A 87 -4.35 4.13 9.83
CA ASN A 87 -3.73 2.83 9.54
C ASN A 87 -2.23 2.73 9.87
N ALA A 88 -1.66 3.70 10.59
CA ALA A 88 -0.23 3.71 10.94
C ALA A 88 0.22 2.43 11.68
N ASP A 89 -0.56 1.96 12.66
CA ASP A 89 -0.28 0.71 13.38
C ASP A 89 -0.32 -0.53 12.47
N TYR A 90 -1.19 -0.52 11.46
CA TYR A 90 -1.27 -1.59 10.47
C TYR A 90 -0.06 -1.59 9.54
N ILE A 91 0.39 -0.41 9.09
CA ILE A 91 1.60 -0.26 8.28
C ILE A 91 2.79 -0.89 9.02
N LYS A 92 2.91 -0.67 10.32
CA LYS A 92 3.96 -1.25 11.16
C LYS A 92 3.92 -2.77 11.20
N LYS A 93 2.74 -3.35 11.40
CA LYS A 93 2.53 -4.81 11.40
C LYS A 93 2.88 -5.42 10.04
N ILE A 94 2.42 -4.81 8.95
CA ILE A 94 2.69 -5.28 7.58
C ILE A 94 4.18 -5.17 7.26
N SER A 95 4.82 -4.05 7.63
CA SER A 95 6.26 -3.87 7.46
C SER A 95 7.06 -5.00 8.13
N ALA A 96 6.67 -5.40 9.33
CA ALA A 96 7.29 -6.54 10.02
C ALA A 96 7.02 -7.87 9.30
N GLU A 97 5.79 -8.10 8.83
CA GLU A 97 5.39 -9.32 8.10
C GLU A 97 6.14 -9.51 6.79
N ILE A 98 6.25 -8.46 5.97
CA ILE A 98 6.92 -8.54 4.66
C ILE A 98 8.45 -8.58 4.77
N GLY A 99 9.00 -8.28 5.95
CA GLY A 99 10.43 -8.32 6.26
C GLY A 99 11.22 -7.29 5.46
N THR A 100 12.27 -7.71 4.76
CA THR A 100 13.16 -6.81 4.00
C THR A 100 12.61 -6.39 2.62
N THR A 101 11.43 -6.89 2.23
CA THR A 101 10.81 -6.60 0.92
C THR A 101 10.65 -5.08 0.71
N PRO A 102 11.07 -4.49 -0.42
CA PRO A 102 10.97 -3.05 -0.64
C PRO A 102 9.56 -2.53 -0.38
N LEU A 103 9.44 -1.54 0.50
CA LEU A 103 8.16 -0.98 0.95
C LEU A 103 8.01 0.45 0.44
N VAL A 104 6.82 0.75 -0.08
CA VAL A 104 6.40 2.08 -0.51
C VAL A 104 5.22 2.52 0.34
N LEU A 105 5.34 3.69 0.96
CA LEU A 105 4.22 4.40 1.57
C LEU A 105 3.63 5.36 0.54
N GLN A 106 2.43 5.05 0.07
CA GLN A 106 1.67 5.86 -0.87
C GLN A 106 0.72 6.77 -0.11
N GLN A 107 0.78 8.08 -0.31
CA GLN A 107 -0.18 9.02 0.29
C GLN A 107 -1.62 8.66 -0.12
N GLY A 108 -2.47 8.42 0.87
CA GLY A 108 -3.89 8.16 0.67
C GLY A 108 -4.69 9.45 0.50
N GLU A 109 -5.64 9.45 -0.43
CA GLU A 109 -6.69 10.47 -0.54
C GLU A 109 -8.04 9.80 -0.24
N HIS A 110 -8.77 10.33 0.74
CA HIS A 110 -10.13 9.87 1.02
C HIS A 110 -11.04 10.16 -0.17
N LYS A 111 -11.64 9.09 -0.73
CA LYS A 111 -12.56 9.19 -1.85
C LYS A 111 -13.99 8.99 -1.36
N ILE A 112 -14.92 9.74 -1.94
CA ILE A 112 -16.33 9.39 -1.85
C ILE A 112 -16.50 8.05 -2.55
N ILE A 113 -16.69 6.98 -1.78
CA ILE A 113 -17.09 5.69 -2.32
C ILE A 113 -18.47 5.91 -2.94
N ARG A 114 -18.59 5.74 -4.26
CA ARG A 114 -19.91 5.60 -4.89
C ARG A 114 -20.49 4.31 -4.32
N MET A 115 -21.32 4.41 -3.28
CA MET A 115 -22.14 3.29 -2.83
C MET A 115 -23.04 2.91 -4.00
N GLN A 116 -22.64 1.89 -4.77
CA GLN A 116 -23.47 1.31 -5.82
C GLN A 116 -24.72 0.60 -5.25
N LYS A 117 -24.88 0.59 -3.94
CA LYS A 117 -26.14 0.29 -3.27
C LYS A 117 -26.51 1.49 -2.41
N THR A 118 -27.50 2.26 -2.88
CA THR A 118 -28.24 3.29 -2.12
C THR A 118 -27.63 4.71 -2.05
N ALA A 119 -27.31 5.33 -3.18
CA ALA A 119 -27.38 6.80 -3.29
C ALA A 119 -27.85 7.21 -4.70
N PRO A 120 -29.10 7.68 -4.85
CA PRO A 120 -29.65 8.12 -6.13
C PRO A 120 -29.00 9.45 -6.56
N GLU A 121 -28.88 9.66 -7.88
CA GLU A 121 -28.86 10.97 -8.54
C GLU A 121 -28.06 12.11 -7.87
N MET A 122 -26.81 11.88 -7.46
CA MET A 122 -25.94 12.98 -7.02
C MET A 122 -25.49 13.81 -8.22
N THR A 123 -25.81 15.10 -8.24
CA THR A 123 -25.33 16.03 -9.26
C THR A 123 -23.81 16.23 -9.16
N ASN A 124 -23.18 16.68 -10.25
CA ASN A 124 -21.74 17.00 -10.24
C ASN A 124 -21.40 18.08 -9.20
N GLY A 125 -22.28 19.05 -8.97
CA GLY A 125 -22.09 20.11 -7.97
C GLY A 125 -22.06 19.55 -6.55
N GLU A 126 -23.02 18.69 -6.20
CA GLU A 126 -23.08 18.03 -4.89
C GLU A 126 -21.88 17.10 -4.66
N TYR A 127 -21.44 16.38 -5.69
CA TYR A 127 -20.24 15.55 -5.63
C TYR A 127 -19.00 16.39 -5.33
N ILE A 128 -18.82 17.53 -6.00
CA ILE A 128 -17.69 18.44 -5.78
C ILE A 128 -17.71 18.98 -4.35
N CYS A 129 -18.87 19.45 -3.87
CA CYS A 129 -19.01 19.96 -2.49
C CYS A 129 -18.70 18.87 -1.47
N LYS A 130 -19.31 17.68 -1.57
CA LYS A 130 -19.03 16.56 -0.66
C LYS A 130 -17.58 16.15 -0.68
N ARG A 131 -16.94 16.14 -1.86
CA ARG A 131 -15.54 15.71 -1.99
C ARG A 131 -14.63 16.73 -1.32
N ARG A 132 -14.92 18.02 -1.49
CA ARG A 132 -14.19 19.10 -0.82
C ARG A 132 -14.33 18.98 0.70
N THR A 133 -15.55 18.84 1.21
CA THR A 133 -15.77 18.66 2.65
C THR A 133 -15.07 17.41 3.20
N LEU A 134 -15.06 16.30 2.45
CA LEU A 134 -14.33 15.09 2.85
C LEU A 134 -12.81 15.35 2.92
N GLN A 135 -12.26 16.08 1.95
CA GLN A 135 -10.85 16.45 1.93
C GLN A 135 -10.48 17.46 3.03
N GLU A 136 -11.39 18.36 3.41
CA GLU A 136 -11.21 19.29 4.52
C GLU A 136 -11.24 18.57 5.87
N ASN A 137 -12.14 17.60 6.03
CA ASN A 137 -12.26 16.81 7.27
C ASN A 137 -11.19 15.72 7.40
N HIS A 138 -10.74 15.17 6.27
CA HIS A 138 -9.75 14.10 6.21
C HIS A 138 -8.68 14.42 5.16
N PRO A 139 -7.83 15.43 5.41
CA PRO A 139 -6.78 15.81 4.48
C PRO A 139 -5.80 14.63 4.27
N PRO A 140 -5.16 14.54 3.09
CA PRO A 140 -4.08 13.59 2.88
C PRO A 140 -2.91 13.86 3.83
N LEU A 141 -2.26 12.79 4.32
CA LEU A 141 -1.05 12.89 5.13
C LEU A 141 0.02 13.72 4.41
N THR A 142 0.59 14.70 5.08
CA THR A 142 1.75 15.46 4.61
C THR A 142 3.00 14.57 4.53
N LEU A 143 4.03 15.06 3.82
CA LEU A 143 5.33 14.38 3.80
C LEU A 143 5.93 14.19 5.20
N ALA A 144 5.77 15.18 6.08
CA ALA A 144 6.30 15.11 7.44
C ALA A 144 5.63 13.99 8.24
N GLU A 145 4.32 13.81 8.10
CA GLU A 145 3.57 12.76 8.78
C GLU A 145 3.89 11.37 8.21
N LEU A 146 4.06 11.25 6.88
CA LEU A 146 4.52 10.01 6.25
C LEU A 146 5.93 9.63 6.72
N LYS A 147 6.83 10.61 6.88
CA LYS A 147 8.16 10.39 7.47
C LYS A 147 8.06 9.92 8.92
N ALA A 148 7.16 10.50 9.71
CA ALA A 148 6.94 10.07 11.10
C ALA A 148 6.46 8.60 11.17
N ILE A 149 5.56 8.18 10.27
CA ILE A 149 5.17 6.77 10.14
C ILE A 149 6.38 5.90 9.74
N ALA A 150 7.13 6.31 8.70
CA ALA A 150 8.29 5.57 8.22
C ALA A 150 9.39 5.41 9.30
N ASP A 151 9.52 6.42 10.14
CA ASP A 151 10.42 6.46 11.28
C ASP A 151 10.16 5.32 12.28
N GLU A 152 8.91 4.85 12.41
CA GLU A 152 8.58 3.73 13.29
C GLU A 152 8.90 2.35 12.70
N LEU A 153 9.19 2.28 11.40
CA LEU A 153 9.36 1.00 10.70
C LEU A 153 10.77 0.43 10.85
N GLY A 154 11.74 1.24 11.29
CA GLY A 154 13.12 0.78 11.52
C GLY A 154 13.86 0.37 10.24
N ARG A 155 13.42 0.84 9.08
CA ARG A 155 13.94 0.47 7.76
C ARG A 155 13.85 1.63 6.77
N THR A 156 14.56 1.50 5.65
CA THR A 156 14.39 2.38 4.49
C THR A 156 13.09 2.02 3.77
N VAL A 157 12.34 3.05 3.40
CA VAL A 157 11.12 2.96 2.60
C VAL A 157 11.16 3.98 1.49
N ARG A 158 10.31 3.81 0.48
CA ARG A 158 9.99 4.90 -0.45
C ARG A 158 8.71 5.58 -0.02
N ILE A 159 8.64 6.89 -0.18
CA ILE A 159 7.45 7.68 0.11
C ILE A 159 7.00 8.30 -1.20
N ARG A 160 5.72 8.10 -1.54
CA ARG A 160 5.07 8.69 -2.70
C ARG A 160 3.99 9.66 -2.25
N THR A 161 4.15 10.94 -2.57
CA THR A 161 3.13 11.96 -2.35
C THR A 161 2.77 12.63 -3.67
N ARG A 162 1.58 13.23 -3.71
CA ARG A 162 1.13 13.99 -4.87
C ARG A 162 2.01 15.20 -5.16
N GLU A 163 2.53 15.82 -4.12
CA GLU A 163 3.28 17.09 -4.22
C GLU A 163 4.72 16.87 -4.70
N ILE A 164 5.42 15.88 -4.14
CA ILE A 164 6.88 15.71 -4.36
C ILE A 164 7.21 14.54 -5.30
N GLY A 165 6.22 13.73 -5.67
CA GLY A 165 6.46 12.47 -6.37
C GLY A 165 6.99 11.38 -5.44
N GLU A 166 8.09 10.72 -5.82
CA GLU A 166 8.71 9.61 -5.08
C GLU A 166 10.05 10.03 -4.47
N ILE A 167 10.26 9.70 -3.20
CA ILE A 167 11.57 9.81 -2.54
C ILE A 167 11.96 8.49 -1.87
N SER A 168 13.27 8.24 -1.78
CA SER A 168 13.81 7.24 -0.85
C SER A 168 14.03 7.88 0.52
N TYR A 169 13.54 7.24 1.58
CA TYR A 169 13.63 7.74 2.94
C TYR A 169 14.22 6.67 3.86
N GLU A 170 15.41 6.95 4.39
CA GLU A 170 16.03 6.17 5.46
C GLU A 170 15.65 6.78 6.81
N SER A 171 15.04 5.98 7.68
CA SER A 171 14.60 6.45 8.99
C SER A 171 15.80 6.66 9.93
N ASP A 172 15.76 7.75 10.68
CA ASP A 172 16.80 8.12 11.66
C ASP A 172 16.66 7.33 12.98
N TRP A 173 15.95 6.20 12.97
CA TRP A 173 15.60 5.39 14.14
C TRP A 173 16.82 5.00 15.00
N ARG A 174 17.99 4.84 14.39
CA ARG A 174 19.26 4.57 15.09
C ARG A 174 19.67 5.71 16.02
N ARG A 175 19.40 6.97 15.67
CA ARG A 175 19.70 8.14 16.50
C ARG A 175 18.79 8.23 17.73
N ARG A 176 17.53 7.79 17.61
CA ARG A 176 16.55 7.80 18.72
C ARG A 176 16.86 6.80 19.85
N ASN A 177 17.54 5.70 19.55
CA ASN A 177 17.95 4.70 20.56
C ASN A 177 19.33 4.97 21.19
N ALA A 178 20.18 5.78 20.57
CA ALA A 178 21.50 6.11 21.11
C ALA A 178 21.44 6.89 22.44
N GLY A 179 20.35 7.63 22.69
CA GLY A 179 20.12 8.37 23.94
C GLY A 179 19.47 7.58 25.08
N LYS A 180 19.11 6.31 24.88
CA LYS A 180 18.42 5.48 25.90
C LYS A 180 19.30 4.41 26.57
N ARG A 181 20.62 4.44 26.38
CA ARG A 181 21.54 3.67 27.23
C ARG A 181 21.66 4.37 28.58
N LYS A 182 20.74 4.07 29.51
CA LYS A 182 20.94 4.36 30.93
C LYS A 182 22.19 3.62 31.40
N ARG A 183 23.14 4.36 31.98
CA ARG A 183 24.20 3.83 32.83
C ARG A 183 23.60 3.21 34.08
#